data_AF-A0A7S2EJI1-F1
#
_entry.id   AF-A0A7S2EJI1-F1
#
_cell.length_a   1.000
_cell.length_b   1.000
_cell.length_c   1.000
_cell.angle_alpha   90.00
_cell.angle_beta   90.00
_cell.angle_gamma   90.00
#
_symmetry.space_group_name_H-M   'P 1'
#
loop_
_entity.id
_entity.type
_entity.pdbx_description
1 polymer ?
#
loop_
_entity_poly.entity_id
_entity_poly.type
_entity_poly.pdbx_seq_one_letter_code
_entity_poly.pdbx_strand_id
1 'polypeptide(L)'
;GDDLEGPDGRMKAVYVTYWLNRLQNLQCNGDVFVSLNPHSPPDPSKVHRRTVMAHPQFNPGTQRARRAITEVHQGKDGLWFCGAWGGYGFHEDGCRGGFEVATEMTGTPLPWADG
;
A
#
# COMPACT_ATOMS: atom_id res chain seq x y z
N GLY A 1 7.13 -24.06 -6.82
CA GLY A 1 7.62 -25.32 -7.42
C GLY A 1 6.71 -26.44 -6.99
N ASP A 2 6.85 -26.92 -5.76
CA ASP A 2 5.87 -27.79 -5.07
C ASP A 2 5.42 -27.19 -3.72
N ASP A 3 6.03 -26.07 -3.34
CA ASP A 3 5.88 -25.37 -2.06
C ASP A 3 4.69 -24.40 -2.03
N LEU A 4 4.09 -24.10 -3.18
CA LEU A 4 3.04 -23.08 -3.33
C LEU A 4 1.63 -23.65 -3.46
N GLU A 5 1.45 -24.96 -3.63
CA GLU A 5 0.12 -25.59 -3.57
C GLU A 5 -0.27 -25.84 -2.12
N GLY A 6 -1.39 -25.25 -1.70
CA GLY A 6 -2.03 -25.48 -0.42
C GLY A 6 -2.86 -26.76 -0.47
N PRO A 7 -3.37 -27.23 0.68
CA PRO A 7 -4.38 -28.28 0.66
C PRO A 7 -5.58 -27.82 -0.19
N ASP A 8 -6.38 -28.77 -0.66
CA ASP A 8 -7.61 -28.50 -1.43
C ASP A 8 -7.42 -27.82 -2.81
N GLY A 9 -6.21 -27.85 -3.37
CA GLY A 9 -5.92 -27.33 -4.73
C GLY A 9 -5.87 -25.81 -4.81
N ARG A 10 -5.87 -25.12 -3.66
CA ARG A 10 -5.74 -23.66 -3.57
C ARG A 10 -4.27 -23.27 -3.49
N MET A 11 -3.86 -22.25 -4.24
CA MET A 11 -2.51 -21.69 -4.13
C MET A 11 -2.29 -21.04 -2.75
N LYS A 12 -1.14 -21.29 -2.10
CA LYS A 12 -0.71 -20.67 -0.84
C LYS A 12 -0.43 -19.17 -0.98
N ALA A 13 -0.08 -18.72 -2.18
CA ALA A 13 0.24 -17.33 -2.47
C ALA A 13 -0.63 -16.79 -3.60
N VAL A 14 -1.13 -15.57 -3.42
CA VAL A 14 -1.85 -14.84 -4.47
C VAL A 14 -0.84 -14.26 -5.46
N TYR A 15 -1.11 -14.48 -6.74
CA TYR A 15 -0.40 -13.87 -7.84
C TYR A 15 -1.39 -13.18 -8.77
N VAL A 16 -0.98 -12.07 -9.37
CA VAL A 16 -1.79 -11.35 -10.34
C VAL A 16 -0.89 -10.77 -11.42
N THR A 17 -1.35 -10.81 -12.66
CA THR A 17 -0.68 -10.16 -13.80
C THR A 17 -1.64 -9.18 -14.44
N TYR A 18 -1.25 -7.92 -14.51
CA TYR A 18 -1.98 -6.87 -15.19
C TYR A 18 -1.42 -6.68 -16.60
N TRP A 19 -2.31 -6.63 -17.59
CA TRP A 19 -1.97 -6.16 -18.93
C TRP A 19 -2.10 -4.65 -18.98
N LEU A 20 -0.97 -3.95 -18.92
CA LEU A 20 -0.95 -2.50 -18.77
C LEU A 20 -1.44 -1.77 -20.02
N ASN A 21 -1.23 -2.33 -21.22
CA ASN A 21 -1.69 -1.69 -22.45
C ASN A 21 -3.21 -1.45 -22.39
N ARG A 22 -3.97 -2.43 -21.94
CA ARG A 22 -5.42 -2.29 -21.78
C ARG A 22 -5.81 -1.51 -20.53
N LEU A 23 -5.12 -1.75 -19.40
CA LEU A 23 -5.47 -1.09 -18.14
C LEU A 23 -5.25 0.43 -18.17
N GLN A 24 -4.21 0.89 -18.87
CA GLN A 24 -3.78 2.29 -18.90
C GLN A 24 -3.84 2.91 -20.31
N ASN A 25 -4.38 2.20 -21.31
CA ASN A 25 -4.42 2.63 -22.72
C ASN A 25 -3.02 2.98 -23.27
N LEU A 26 -1.99 2.20 -22.94
CA LEU A 26 -0.62 2.48 -23.39
C LEU A 26 -0.48 2.26 -24.90
N GLN A 27 -0.05 3.31 -25.60
CA GLN A 27 0.33 3.25 -27.01
C GLN A 27 1.84 2.99 -27.12
N CYS A 28 2.22 1.72 -27.11
CA CYS A 28 3.60 1.30 -27.27
C CYS A 28 3.68 0.05 -28.16
N ASN A 29 4.87 -0.22 -28.70
CA ASN A 29 5.08 -1.41 -29.50
C ASN A 29 5.31 -2.62 -28.57
N GLY A 30 4.45 -3.63 -28.69
CA GLY A 30 4.48 -4.83 -27.83
C GLY A 30 3.63 -4.72 -26.56
N ASP A 31 3.45 -5.86 -25.90
CA ASP A 31 2.66 -5.95 -24.68
C ASP A 31 3.52 -5.71 -23.43
N VAL A 32 2.97 -4.91 -22.51
CA VAL A 32 3.56 -4.56 -21.23
C VAL A 32 2.72 -5.17 -20.12
N PHE A 33 3.39 -5.92 -19.25
CA PHE A 33 2.75 -6.59 -18.12
C PHE A 33 3.40 -6.19 -16.80
N VAL A 34 2.60 -6.18 -15.74
CA VAL A 34 3.07 -6.12 -14.36
C VAL A 34 2.56 -7.34 -13.62
N SER A 35 3.47 -8.16 -13.12
CA SER A 35 3.14 -9.33 -12.32
C SER A 35 3.53 -9.12 -10.87
N LEU A 36 2.60 -9.38 -9.96
CA LEU A 36 2.82 -9.41 -8.52
C LEU A 36 2.92 -10.87 -8.09
N ASN A 37 4.05 -11.23 -7.47
CA ASN A 37 4.35 -12.57 -6.98
C ASN A 37 4.09 -13.70 -8.01
N PRO A 38 4.59 -13.58 -9.26
CA PRO A 38 4.27 -14.56 -10.30
C PRO A 38 4.70 -15.97 -9.91
N HIS A 39 3.84 -16.96 -10.17
CA HIS A 39 4.15 -18.39 -9.94
C HIS A 39 5.43 -18.82 -10.67
N SER A 40 5.51 -18.46 -11.96
CA SER A 40 6.69 -18.67 -12.79
C SER A 40 7.31 -17.31 -13.11
N PRO A 41 8.59 -17.08 -12.75
CA PRO A 41 9.24 -15.81 -13.07
C PRO A 41 9.21 -15.51 -14.58
N PRO A 42 9.02 -14.24 -14.98
CA PRO A 42 9.16 -13.85 -16.37
C PRO A 42 10.61 -14.05 -16.85
N ASP A 43 10.76 -14.26 -18.17
CA ASP A 43 12.08 -14.29 -18.82
C ASP A 43 12.91 -13.06 -18.42
N PRO A 44 14.09 -13.25 -17.78
CA PRO A 44 14.92 -12.14 -17.30
C PRO A 44 15.29 -11.14 -18.39
N SER A 45 15.42 -11.57 -19.64
CA SER A 45 15.74 -10.69 -20.78
C SER A 45 14.61 -9.72 -21.13
N LYS A 46 13.39 -9.98 -20.65
CA LYS A 46 12.19 -9.17 -20.88
C LYS A 46 11.76 -8.38 -19.65
N VAL A 47 12.51 -8.46 -18.55
CA VAL A 47 12.19 -7.73 -17.31
C VAL A 47 12.70 -6.30 -17.41
N HIS A 48 11.78 -5.34 -17.56
CA HIS A 48 12.12 -3.91 -17.54
C HIS A 48 12.54 -3.43 -16.15
N ARG A 49 11.85 -3.89 -15.09
CA ARG A 49 12.10 -3.50 -13.70
C ARG A 49 11.60 -4.57 -12.74
N ARG A 50 12.34 -4.78 -11.65
CA ARG A 50 11.90 -5.57 -10.49
C ARG A 50 12.00 -4.72 -9.24
N THR A 51 10.93 -4.72 -8.44
CA THR A 51 10.88 -4.01 -7.16
C THR A 51 10.37 -4.97 -6.09
N VAL A 52 10.93 -4.89 -4.88
CA VAL A 52 10.40 -5.57 -3.70
C VAL A 52 9.69 -4.52 -2.85
N MET A 53 8.43 -4.77 -2.50
CA MET A 53 7.63 -3.91 -1.64
C MET A 53 7.06 -4.72 -0.49
N ALA A 54 6.93 -4.11 0.68
CA ALA A 54 6.25 -4.69 1.83
C ALA A 54 4.86 -4.06 1.97
N HIS A 55 3.86 -4.88 2.28
CA HIS A 55 2.52 -4.42 2.62
C HIS A 55 2.23 -4.64 4.12
N PRO A 56 1.63 -3.65 4.81
CA PRO A 56 1.24 -3.83 6.20
C PRO A 56 0.17 -4.92 6.31
N GLN A 57 0.31 -5.79 7.31
CA GLN A 57 -0.71 -6.79 7.64
C GLN A 57 -1.62 -6.25 8.72
N PHE A 58 -2.92 -6.23 8.47
CA PHE A 58 -3.90 -5.80 9.46
C PHE A 58 -4.30 -6.95 10.35
N ASN A 59 -3.92 -6.86 11.63
CA ASN A 59 -4.28 -7.81 12.67
C ASN A 59 -4.66 -7.08 13.96
N PRO A 60 -5.18 -7.78 14.99
CA PRO A 60 -5.56 -7.13 16.24
C PRO A 60 -4.40 -6.37 16.92
N GLY A 61 -3.16 -6.81 16.75
CA GLY A 61 -1.97 -6.12 17.23
C GLY A 61 -1.75 -4.77 16.55
N THR A 62 -1.83 -4.73 15.21
CA THR A 62 -1.71 -3.48 14.46
C THR A 62 -2.85 -2.51 14.76
N GLN A 63 -4.06 -3.01 15.03
CA GLN A 63 -5.18 -2.16 15.44
C GLN A 63 -4.91 -1.47 16.78
N ARG A 64 -4.42 -2.23 17.78
CA ARG A 64 -4.03 -1.64 19.08
C ARG A 64 -2.90 -0.63 18.94
N ALA A 65 -1.88 -0.94 18.14
CA ALA A 65 -0.75 -0.03 17.90
C ALA A 65 -1.21 1.28 17.25
N ARG A 66 -2.07 1.20 16.23
CA ARG A 66 -2.66 2.39 15.58
C ARG A 66 -3.43 3.26 16.57
N ARG A 67 -4.28 2.65 17.40
CA ARG A 67 -5.03 3.35 18.45
C ARG A 67 -4.10 4.05 19.44
N ALA A 68 -3.03 3.37 19.88
CA ALA A 68 -2.05 3.96 20.79
C ALA A 68 -1.35 5.16 20.16
N ILE A 69 -1.00 5.09 18.87
CA ILE A 69 -0.38 6.22 18.16
C ILE A 69 -1.33 7.42 18.15
N THR A 70 -2.57 7.21 17.71
CA THR A 70 -3.57 8.28 17.60
C THR A 70 -3.95 8.89 18.95
N GLU A 71 -4.15 8.08 19.98
CA GLU A 71 -4.69 8.57 21.26
C GLU A 71 -3.63 8.97 22.30
N VAL A 72 -2.42 8.42 22.20
CA VAL A 72 -1.40 8.56 23.25
C VAL A 72 -0.14 9.29 22.77
N HIS A 73 0.21 9.18 21.49
CA HIS A 73 1.53 9.61 21.00
C HIS A 73 1.52 10.85 20.11
N GLN A 74 0.39 11.25 19.52
CA GLN A 74 0.34 12.48 18.72
C GLN A 74 0.70 13.71 19.57
N GLY A 75 1.59 14.55 19.02
CA GLY A 75 2.06 15.79 19.66
C GLY A 75 2.94 15.61 20.88
N LYS A 76 3.08 14.39 21.40
CA LYS A 76 3.90 14.11 22.58
C LYS A 76 5.38 14.32 22.25
N ASP A 77 6.07 15.09 23.09
CA ASP A 77 7.48 15.45 22.90
C ASP A 77 7.76 16.12 21.53
N GLY A 78 6.76 16.78 20.94
CA GLY A 78 6.85 17.40 19.62
C GLY A 78 6.88 16.40 18.46
N LEU A 79 6.59 15.12 18.70
CA LEU A 79 6.54 14.08 17.68
C LEU A 79 5.14 13.92 17.12
N TRP A 80 5.07 13.76 15.80
CA TRP A 80 3.84 13.60 15.06
C TRP A 80 3.98 12.49 14.04
N PHE A 81 2.93 11.68 13.89
CA PHE A 81 2.94 10.48 13.07
C PHE A 81 1.79 10.50 12.08
N CYS A 82 2.09 10.31 10.80
CA CYS A 82 1.11 10.15 9.74
C CYS A 82 1.61 9.16 8.68
N GLY A 83 0.68 8.48 8.02
CA GLY A 83 0.98 7.58 6.92
C GLY A 83 -0.16 6.61 6.65
N ALA A 84 -0.12 5.95 5.48
CA ALA A 84 -1.17 5.04 5.04
C ALA A 84 -1.46 3.92 6.05
N TRP A 85 -0.44 3.49 6.80
CA TRP A 85 -0.53 2.48 7.87
C TRP A 85 -1.40 2.93 9.07
N GLY A 86 -1.62 4.23 9.25
CA GLY A 86 -2.55 4.76 10.26
C GLY A 86 -4.02 4.49 9.92
N GLY A 87 -4.33 4.30 8.64
CA GLY A 87 -5.64 3.93 8.11
C GLY A 87 -5.69 2.49 7.59
N TYR A 88 -6.38 2.28 6.48
CA TYR A 88 -6.53 0.96 5.84
C TYR A 88 -5.43 0.66 4.81
N GLY A 89 -4.35 1.43 4.79
CA GLY A 89 -3.19 1.18 3.93
C GLY A 89 -3.29 1.79 2.54
N PHE A 90 -4.30 2.62 2.27
CA PHE A 90 -4.47 3.28 0.98
C PHE A 90 -3.75 4.63 0.93
N HIS A 91 -3.58 5.17 -0.28
CA HIS A 91 -2.92 6.47 -0.49
C HIS A 91 -3.72 7.60 0.18
N GLU A 92 -5.05 7.49 0.13
CA GLU A 92 -6.01 8.39 0.73
C GLU A 92 -5.86 8.43 2.26
N ASP A 93 -5.56 7.30 2.89
CA ASP A 93 -5.29 7.25 4.34
C ASP A 93 -4.02 8.01 4.71
N GLY A 94 -2.98 7.88 3.88
CA GLY A 94 -1.72 8.60 4.08
C GLY A 94 -1.90 10.10 3.90
N CYS A 95 -2.62 10.49 2.84
CA CYS A 95 -2.96 11.87 2.55
C CYS A 95 -3.80 12.50 3.68
N ARG A 96 -4.89 11.85 4.06
CA ARG A 96 -5.77 12.27 5.16
C ARG A 96 -4.99 12.40 6.47
N GLY A 97 -4.19 11.39 6.85
CA GLY A 97 -3.42 11.43 8.08
C GLY A 97 -2.38 12.56 8.11
N GLY A 98 -1.77 12.89 6.97
CA GLY A 98 -0.87 14.05 6.87
C GLY A 98 -1.60 15.37 7.07
N PHE A 99 -2.80 15.51 6.51
CA PHE A 99 -3.64 16.68 6.70
C PHE A 99 -4.16 16.82 8.13
N GLU A 100 -4.60 15.73 8.75
CA GLU A 100 -5.03 15.70 10.17
C GLU A 100 -3.91 16.19 11.08
N VAL A 101 -2.70 15.63 10.94
CA VAL A 101 -1.52 16.06 11.69
C VAL A 101 -1.19 17.53 11.44
N ALA A 102 -1.14 17.98 10.19
CA ALA A 102 -0.80 19.37 9.88
C ALA A 102 -1.84 20.36 10.45
N THR A 103 -3.12 20.01 10.40
CA THR A 103 -4.21 20.81 10.96
C THR A 103 -4.08 20.91 12.48
N GLU A 104 -3.85 19.78 13.15
CA GLU A 104 -3.70 19.74 14.61
C GLU A 104 -2.44 20.48 15.09
N MET A 105 -1.33 20.35 14.34
CA MET A 105 -0.07 21.05 14.62
C MET A 105 -0.17 22.58 14.49
N THR A 106 -0.90 23.06 13.49
CA THR A 106 -0.90 24.49 13.12
C THR A 106 -2.15 25.23 13.57
N GLY A 107 -3.21 24.51 13.96
CA GLY A 107 -4.55 25.06 14.17
C GLY A 107 -5.19 25.63 12.90
N THR A 108 -4.57 25.44 11.72
CA THR A 108 -5.05 25.97 10.45
C THR A 108 -5.87 24.90 9.74
N PRO A 109 -7.17 25.13 9.46
CA PRO A 109 -7.99 24.15 8.75
C PRO A 109 -7.52 23.98 7.29
N LEU A 110 -7.91 22.87 6.66
CA LEU A 110 -7.65 22.68 5.24
C LEU A 110 -8.39 23.73 4.41
N PRO A 111 -7.78 24.29 3.35
CA PRO A 111 -8.39 25.34 2.53
C PRO A 111 -9.72 24.98 1.86
N TRP A 112 -10.07 23.69 1.82
CA TRP A 112 -11.30 23.17 1.24
C TRP A 112 -12.22 22.50 2.27
N ALA A 113 -11.88 22.59 3.56
CA ALA A 113 -12.73 22.09 4.65
C ALA A 113 -13.80 23.09 5.10
N ASP A 114 -13.91 24.24 4.42
CA ASP A 114 -14.99 25.21 4.64
C ASP A 114 -16.34 24.59 4.23
N GLY A 115 -17.15 24.28 5.23
CA GLY A 115 -18.53 23.80 5.14
C GLY A 115 -19.29 24.08 6.44
#